data_AF-A0A1H5YKU5-F1
#
_entry.id   AF-A0A1H5YKU5-F1
#
_cell.length_a   1.000
_cell.length_b   1.000
_cell.length_c   1.000
_cell.angle_alpha   90.00
_cell.angle_beta   90.00
_cell.angle_gamma   90.00
#
_symmetry.space_group_name_H-M   'P 1'
#
loop_
_entity.id
_entity.type
_entity.pdbx_description
1 polymer ?
#
loop_
_entity_poly.entity_id
_entity_poly.type
_entity_poly.pdbx_seq_one_letter_code
_entity_poly.pdbx_strand_id
1 'polypeptide(L)'
;MTMQFNPIFKSESGEYTALQKDQQIGLIFRHAEIKSGDLDQNVKSKHAFIVLNSEGEKIAEIAFSNWDFSPYAFQTPNGIYFPIVDQLWEDQVPNTRMDFSKINP
;
A
#
# COMPACT_ATOMS: atom_id res chain seq x y z
N MET A 1 1.02 -14.74 4.76
CA MET A 1 1.52 -13.59 5.54
C MET A 1 0.49 -12.46 5.40
N THR A 2 0.34 -11.61 6.42
CA THR A 2 -0.72 -10.58 6.46
C THR A 2 -0.10 -9.24 6.81
N MET A 3 -0.37 -8.20 6.01
CA MET A 3 0.12 -6.84 6.28
C MET A 3 -0.91 -6.07 7.11
N GLN A 4 -0.46 -5.46 8.21
CA GLN A 4 -1.32 -4.70 9.12
C GLN A 4 -1.22 -3.20 8.86
N PHE A 5 -2.37 -2.53 8.82
CA PHE A 5 -2.46 -1.08 8.68
C PHE A 5 -2.04 -0.32 9.95
N ASN A 6 -1.35 0.81 9.76
CA ASN A 6 -1.03 1.77 10.82
C ASN A 6 -1.76 3.10 10.55
N PRO A 7 -2.79 3.47 11.33
CA PRO A 7 -3.58 4.68 11.07
C PRO A 7 -2.84 6.00 11.38
N ILE A 8 -1.65 5.97 11.99
CA ILE A 8 -0.95 7.16 12.52
C ILE A 8 0.35 7.46 11.75
N PHE A 9 0.43 7.16 10.46
CA PHE A 9 1.58 7.59 9.66
C PHE A 9 1.32 8.98 9.06
N LYS A 10 2.19 9.94 9.38
CA LYS A 10 2.28 11.27 8.76
C LYS A 10 3.56 11.30 7.92
N SER A 11 3.45 11.08 6.62
CA SER A 11 4.55 11.36 5.67
C SER A 11 4.42 12.79 5.15
N GLU A 12 5.56 13.46 4.98
CA GLU A 12 5.70 14.57 4.03
C GLU A 12 5.61 13.94 2.63
N SER A 13 4.60 14.32 1.84
CA SER A 13 4.23 13.61 0.62
C SER A 13 5.17 13.94 -0.55
N GLY A 14 5.65 12.91 -1.27
CA GLY A 14 6.19 13.08 -2.64
C GLY A 14 5.10 12.93 -3.71
N GLU A 15 5.43 12.39 -4.88
CA GLU A 15 4.52 12.35 -6.04
C GLU A 15 3.45 11.25 -5.93
N TYR A 16 2.23 11.55 -6.35
CA TYR A 16 1.16 10.56 -6.47
C TYR A 16 1.19 9.90 -7.83
N THR A 17 1.17 8.58 -7.85
CA THR A 17 1.49 7.78 -9.04
C THR A 17 0.34 6.89 -9.51
N ALA A 18 -0.53 6.45 -8.59
CA ALA A 18 -1.70 5.64 -8.96
C ALA A 18 -2.89 5.89 -8.02
N LEU A 19 -4.09 5.69 -8.57
CA LEU A 19 -5.36 5.74 -7.85
C LEU A 19 -6.24 4.58 -8.30
N GLN A 20 -6.70 3.77 -7.36
CA GLN A 20 -7.51 2.58 -7.63
C GLN A 20 -8.68 2.53 -6.64
N LYS A 21 -9.90 2.43 -7.17
CA LYS A 21 -11.10 2.19 -6.34
C LYS A 21 -11.36 0.69 -6.27
N ASP A 22 -11.63 0.20 -5.07
CA ASP A 22 -12.19 -1.12 -4.86
C ASP A 22 -13.72 -1.08 -5.00
N GLN A 23 -14.24 -1.88 -5.93
CA GLN A 23 -15.66 -1.90 -6.24
C GLN A 23 -16.47 -2.75 -5.25
N GLN A 24 -15.83 -3.60 -4.46
CA GLN A 24 -16.49 -4.54 -3.54
C GLN A 24 -16.63 -3.95 -2.14
N ILE A 25 -15.56 -3.35 -1.60
CA ILE A 25 -15.54 -2.75 -0.27
C ILE A 25 -15.65 -1.22 -0.31
N GLY A 26 -15.66 -0.60 -1.49
CA GLY A 26 -15.88 0.84 -1.65
C GLY A 26 -14.70 1.72 -1.23
N LEU A 27 -13.56 1.14 -0.89
CA LEU A 27 -12.34 1.86 -0.51
C LEU A 27 -11.57 2.37 -1.73
N ILE A 28 -10.81 3.44 -1.53
CA ILE A 28 -9.96 4.02 -2.56
C ILE A 28 -8.51 3.91 -2.09
N PHE A 29 -7.65 3.39 -2.96
CA PHE A 29 -6.22 3.22 -2.74
C PHE A 29 -5.48 4.23 -3.59
N ARG A 30 -4.67 5.05 -2.95
CA ARG A 30 -3.80 6.00 -3.62
C ARG A 30 -2.36 5.62 -3.33
N HIS A 31 -1.60 5.36 -4.39
CA HIS A 31 -0.17 5.12 -4.30
C HIS A 31 0.56 6.47 -4.31
N ALA A 32 1.51 6.62 -3.39
CA ALA A 32 2.39 7.75 -3.29
C ALA A 32 3.84 7.27 -3.23
N GLU A 33 4.72 7.98 -3.93
CA GLU A 33 6.17 7.87 -3.79
C GLU A 33 6.63 8.95 -2.81
N ILE A 34 7.25 8.55 -1.72
CA ILE A 34 7.79 9.45 -0.72
C ILE A 34 9.21 9.78 -1.15
N LYS A 35 9.41 10.99 -1.68
CA LYS A 35 10.74 11.52 -1.98
C LYS A 35 11.47 11.70 -0.65
N SER A 36 12.62 11.03 -0.50
CA SER A 36 13.49 11.15 0.67
C SER A 36 14.08 12.56 0.70
N GLY A 37 13.38 13.48 1.36
CA GLY A 37 13.76 14.89 1.41
C GLY A 37 15.09 15.17 2.10
N ASP A 38 15.53 14.32 3.04
CA ASP A 38 16.80 14.49 3.78
C ASP A 38 17.23 13.21 4.53
N LEU A 39 16.72 12.04 4.12
CA LEU A 39 17.03 10.77 4.78
C LEU A 39 18.07 10.02 3.96
N ASP A 40 19.25 9.83 4.55
CA ASP A 40 20.37 8.95 4.18
C ASP A 40 20.30 8.32 2.79
N GLN A 41 21.35 8.47 1.98
CA GLN A 41 21.45 7.89 0.63
C GLN A 41 21.31 6.34 0.58
N ASN A 42 21.21 5.68 1.73
CA ASN A 42 20.91 4.26 1.90
C ASN A 42 19.40 3.96 2.12
N VAL A 43 18.53 4.95 2.15
CA VAL A 43 17.10 4.77 2.37
C VAL A 43 16.41 4.49 1.04
N LYS A 44 16.21 3.19 0.81
CA LYS A 44 15.26 2.55 -0.12
C LYS A 44 14.07 3.47 -0.45
N SER A 45 13.65 3.50 -1.72
CA SER A 45 12.43 4.21 -2.14
C SER A 45 11.28 3.86 -1.20
N LYS A 46 10.79 4.88 -0.47
CA LYS A 46 9.64 4.74 0.42
C LYS A 46 8.40 5.01 -0.40
N HIS A 47 7.53 4.03 -0.48
CA HIS A 47 6.22 4.16 -1.08
C HIS A 47 5.17 4.16 0.03
N ALA A 48 3.99 4.66 -0.27
CA ALA A 48 2.85 4.54 0.62
C ALA A 48 1.56 4.23 -0.14
N PHE A 49 0.69 3.44 0.49
CA PHE A 49 -0.72 3.34 0.13
C PHE A 49 -1.53 4.15 1.12
N ILE A 50 -2.18 5.17 0.61
CA ILE A 50 -3.18 5.93 1.34
C ILE A 50 -4.54 5.28 1.05
N VAL A 51 -5.25 4.92 2.10
CA VAL A 51 -6.59 4.34 1.99
C VAL A 51 -7.60 5.41 2.35
N LEU A 52 -8.54 5.62 1.44
CA LEU A 52 -9.65 6.55 1.60
C LEU A 52 -10.96 5.77 1.64
N ASN A 53 -11.93 6.30 2.38
CA ASN A 53 -13.33 5.84 2.29
C ASN A 53 -13.99 6.35 0.99
N SER A 54 -15.26 6.01 0.78
CA SER A 54 -16.03 6.43 -0.40
C SER A 54 -16.23 7.94 -0.51
N GLU A 55 -16.06 8.67 0.59
CA GLU A 55 -16.17 10.13 0.67
C GLU A 55 -14.83 10.82 0.40
N GLY A 56 -13.75 10.05 0.21
CA GLY A 56 -12.40 10.56 -0.04
C GLY A 56 -11.63 10.92 1.23
N GLU A 57 -12.17 10.62 2.41
CA GLU A 57 -11.48 10.84 3.67
C GLU A 57 -10.41 9.78 3.89
N LYS A 58 -9.22 10.21 4.30
CA LYS A 58 -8.12 9.30 4.63
C LYS A 58 -8.43 8.56 5.93
N ILE A 59 -8.57 7.25 5.83
CA ILE A 59 -8.81 6.36 6.99
C ILE A 59 -7.55 5.59 7.41
N ALA A 60 -6.57 5.42 6.51
CA ALA A 60 -5.30 4.79 6.84
C ALA A 60 -4.16 5.13 5.87
N GLU A 61 -2.93 4.82 6.27
CA GLU A 61 -1.75 4.86 5.40
C GLU A 61 -0.80 3.70 5.74
N ILE A 62 -0.24 3.06 4.73
CA ILE A 62 0.85 2.08 4.90
C ILE A 62 2.05 2.57 4.11
N ALA A 63 3.16 2.79 4.80
CA ALA A 63 4.45 2.94 4.16
C ALA A 63 5.07 1.55 3.88
N PHE A 64 5.72 1.40 2.73
CA PHE A 64 6.39 0.19 2.30
C PHE A 64 7.60 0.51 1.42
N SER A 65 8.51 -0.45 1.24
CA SER A 65 9.56 -0.35 0.23
C SER A 65 9.17 -1.11 -1.03
N ASN A 66 9.55 -0.61 -2.21
CA ASN A 66 9.40 -1.33 -3.49
C ASN A 66 10.22 -2.62 -3.58
N TRP A 67 11.16 -2.82 -2.66
CA TRP A 67 11.90 -4.08 -2.50
C TRP A 67 11.06 -5.16 -1.80
N ASP A 68 10.13 -4.74 -0.95
CA ASP A 68 9.31 -5.66 -0.16
C ASP A 68 8.03 -6.00 -0.94
N PHE A 69 7.40 -5.01 -1.57
CA PHE A 69 6.13 -5.18 -2.28
C PHE A 69 6.06 -4.41 -3.59
N SER A 70 5.34 -4.97 -4.55
CA SER A 70 4.97 -4.27 -5.77
C SER A 70 3.97 -3.16 -5.46
N PRO A 71 4.11 -1.96 -6.07
CA PRO A 71 3.13 -0.88 -5.92
C PRO A 71 1.79 -1.19 -6.62
N TYR A 72 1.71 -2.29 -7.37
CA TYR A 72 0.51 -2.69 -8.09
C TYR A 72 -0.30 -3.71 -7.26
N ALA A 73 -1.42 -3.26 -6.72
CA ALA A 73 -2.39 -4.11 -6.06
C ALA A 73 -3.31 -4.81 -7.08
N PHE A 74 -3.84 -5.96 -6.72
CA PHE A 74 -5.00 -6.54 -7.41
C PHE A 74 -6.10 -6.92 -6.43
N GLN A 75 -7.33 -6.90 -6.93
CA GLN A 75 -8.54 -7.07 -6.15
C GLN A 75 -9.14 -8.44 -6.41
N THR A 76 -9.67 -9.06 -5.35
CA THR A 76 -10.43 -10.31 -5.42
C THR A 76 -11.63 -10.22 -4.46
N PRO A 77 -12.66 -11.07 -4.61
CA PRO A 77 -13.75 -11.21 -3.63
C PRO A 77 -13.31 -11.40 -2.18
N ASN A 78 -12.07 -11.88 -1.96
CA ASN A 78 -11.53 -12.15 -0.64
C ASN A 78 -10.66 -11.01 -0.09
N GLY A 79 -10.56 -9.89 -0.79
CA GLY A 79 -9.77 -8.72 -0.42
C GLY A 79 -8.70 -8.36 -1.44
N ILE A 80 -7.79 -7.49 -1.00
CA ILE A 80 -6.79 -6.86 -1.85
C ILE A 80 -5.42 -7.45 -1.56
N TYR A 81 -4.69 -7.72 -2.64
CA TYR A 81 -3.43 -8.45 -2.60
C TYR A 81 -2.31 -7.64 -3.23
N PHE A 82 -1.11 -7.78 -2.66
CA PHE A 82 0.12 -7.25 -3.22
C PHE A 82 1.11 -8.36 -3.52
N PRO A 83 1.71 -8.36 -4.72
CA PRO A 83 2.87 -9.18 -5.01
C PRO A 83 4.03 -8.83 -4.07
N ILE A 84 4.62 -9.86 -3.48
CA ILE A 84 5.81 -9.75 -2.65
C ILE A 84 7.03 -9.83 -3.58
N VAL A 85 7.84 -8.77 -3.62
CA VAL A 85 8.95 -8.66 -4.59
C VAL A 85 10.17 -9.46 -4.14
N ASP A 86 10.43 -9.53 -2.84
CA ASP A 86 11.59 -10.22 -2.26
C ASP A 86 11.52 -11.75 -2.33
N GLN A 87 10.37 -12.31 -2.73
CA GLN A 87 10.10 -13.74 -2.80
C GLN A 87 9.64 -14.21 -4.18
N LEU A 88 9.88 -13.43 -5.23
CA LEU A 88 9.59 -13.86 -6.61
C LEU A 88 10.47 -15.05 -6.98
N TRP A 89 9.84 -16.21 -7.20
CA TRP A 89 10.49 -17.44 -7.69
C TRP A 89 9.99 -17.69 -9.12
N GLU A 90 10.77 -18.39 -9.95
CA GLU A 90 10.49 -18.54 -11.39
C GLU A 90 9.05 -18.99 -11.72
N ASP A 91 8.46 -19.83 -10.87
CA ASP A 91 7.12 -20.39 -11.07
C ASP A 91 6.05 -19.88 -10.08
N GLN A 92 6.40 -18.98 -9.16
CA GLN A 92 5.48 -18.51 -8.13
C GLN A 92 5.62 -17.01 -7.85
N VAL A 93 4.49 -16.32 -7.90
CA VAL A 93 4.35 -14.93 -7.43
C VAL A 93 3.64 -14.97 -6.07
N PRO A 94 4.38 -14.96 -4.95
CA PRO A 94 3.75 -14.89 -3.64
C PRO A 94 3.05 -13.54 -3.46
N ASN A 95 1.88 -13.59 -2.81
CA ASN A 95 1.07 -12.41 -2.56
C ASN A 95 0.74 -12.31 -1.07
N THR A 96 0.70 -11.09 -0.56
CA THR A 96 0.17 -10.79 0.78
C THR A 96 -1.23 -10.22 0.67
N ARG A 97 -2.12 -10.61 1.58
CA ARG A 97 -3.46 -10.02 1.70
C ARG A 97 -3.40 -8.85 2.67
N MET A 98 -4.02 -7.74 2.30
CA MET A 98 -4.27 -6.65 3.24
C MET A 98 -5.34 -7.03 4.26
N ASP A 99 -5.06 -6.76 5.53
CA ASP A 99 -6.02 -6.94 6.62
C ASP A 99 -6.53 -5.58 7.11
N PHE A 100 -7.78 -5.31 6.76
CA PHE A 100 -8.50 -4.10 7.14
C PHE A 100 -9.23 -4.25 8.48
N SER A 101 -9.11 -5.38 9.20
CA SER A 101 -9.80 -5.57 10.50
C SER A 101 -9.44 -4.53 11.57
N LYS A 102 -8.29 -3.87 11.43
CA LYS A 102 -7.84 -2.78 12.31
C LYS A 102 -8.25 -1.39 11.83
N ILE A 103 -8.81 -1.28 10.63
CA ILE A 103 -9.41 -0.06 10.11
C ILE A 103 -10.88 -0.18 10.43
N ASN A 104 -11.33 0.53 11.47
CA ASN A 104 -12.74 0.60 11.78
C ASN A 104 -13.41 1.42 10.65
N PRO A 105 -14.30 0.83 9.83
CA PRO A 105 -15.15 1.63 8.95
C PRO A 105 -16.08 2.54 9.75
#